data_AF-A0A919BGT1-F1
#
_entry.id   AF-A0A919BGT1-F1
#
_cell.length_a   1.000
_cell.length_b   1.000
_cell.length_c   1.000
_cell.angle_alpha   90.00
_cell.angle_beta   90.00
_cell.angle_gamma   90.00
#
_symmetry.space_group_name_H-M   'P 1'
#
loop_
_entity.id
_entity.type
_entity.pdbx_description
1 polymer ?
#
loop_
_entity_poly.entity_id
_entity_poly.type
_entity_poly.pdbx_seq_one_letter_code
_entity_poly.pdbx_strand_id
1 'polypeptide(L)'
;MGSGRGKPWLLWAALMVPAAATLAGIGTYTRVLGPEDPPKPSRADLVGSYEDGQGGEVTLRADGTAEVRGIEYAAEEEPGFAVLKRCEDGAVHWAFTETRPRWHDQVSLSTTCESPTPWLWDAGGSPAAPELVYWTFTPGHPDSRRVLIRR
;
A
#
# COMPACT_ATOMS: atom_id res chain seq x y z
N MET A 1 -6.71 46.68 61.88
CA MET A 1 -5.95 46.41 60.63
C MET A 1 -5.58 44.93 60.61
N GLY A 2 -6.38 44.10 59.94
CA GLY A 2 -6.10 42.66 59.77
C GLY A 2 -5.52 42.41 58.39
N SER A 3 -4.21 42.11 58.33
CA SER A 3 -3.53 41.77 57.08
C SER A 3 -3.97 40.38 56.59
N GLY A 4 -4.73 40.32 55.50
CA GLY A 4 -5.12 39.08 54.83
C GLY A 4 -3.93 38.50 54.07
N ARG A 5 -3.15 37.64 54.71
CA ARG A 5 -2.08 36.86 54.05
C ARG A 5 -2.74 35.79 53.19
N GLY A 6 -3.02 36.11 51.92
CA GLY A 6 -3.48 35.15 50.92
C GLY A 6 -2.48 34.00 50.82
N LYS A 7 -2.96 32.76 50.93
CA LYS A 7 -2.16 31.54 50.89
C LYS A 7 -1.81 31.22 49.43
N PRO A 8 -0.59 31.50 48.95
CA PRO A 8 -0.24 31.46 47.52
C PRO A 8 -0.25 30.04 46.94
N TRP A 9 -0.15 29.01 47.79
CA TRP A 9 -0.15 27.60 47.37
C TRP A 9 -1.49 27.14 46.78
N LEU A 10 -2.61 27.79 47.12
CA LEU A 10 -3.92 27.48 46.55
C LEU A 10 -4.00 27.90 45.07
N LEU A 11 -3.29 28.97 44.67
CA LEU A 11 -3.22 29.40 43.27
C LEU A 11 -2.38 28.43 42.42
N TRP A 12 -1.32 27.87 43.00
CA TRP A 12 -0.51 26.85 42.33
C TRP A 12 -1.26 25.52 42.17
N ALA A 13 -2.02 25.09 43.17
CA ALA A 13 -2.85 23.89 43.07
C ALA A 13 -3.96 24.03 42.01
N ALA A 14 -4.57 25.21 41.88
CA ALA A 14 -5.59 25.49 40.87
C ALA A 14 -5.03 25.51 39.42
N LEU A 15 -3.74 25.76 39.24
CA LEU A 15 -3.07 25.77 37.93
C LEU A 15 -2.57 24.38 37.49
N MET A 16 -2.19 23.51 38.44
CA MET A 16 -1.65 22.19 38.10
C MET A 16 -2.72 21.17 37.69
N VAL A 17 -3.92 21.25 38.26
CA VAL A 17 -5.04 20.35 37.92
C VAL A 17 -5.47 20.48 36.44
N PRO A 18 -5.71 21.68 35.87
CA PRO A 18 -6.07 21.80 34.46
C PRO A 18 -4.92 21.40 33.53
N ALA A 19 -3.65 21.61 33.92
CA ALA A 19 -2.48 21.20 33.14
C ALA A 19 -2.33 19.67 33.06
N ALA A 20 -2.54 18.96 34.16
CA ALA A 20 -2.53 17.50 34.16
C ALA A 20 -3.72 16.91 33.37
N ALA A 21 -4.90 17.53 33.48
CA ALA A 21 -6.08 17.12 32.73
C ALA A 21 -5.93 17.35 31.21
N THR A 22 -5.28 18.43 30.78
CA THR A 22 -4.99 18.67 29.35
C THR A 22 -3.98 17.67 28.80
N LEU A 23 -2.91 17.36 29.54
CA LEU A 23 -1.93 16.36 29.11
C LEU A 23 -2.49 14.93 29.07
N ALA A 24 -3.31 14.55 30.05
CA ALA A 24 -4.03 13.28 30.04
C ALA A 24 -5.04 13.22 28.88
N GLY A 25 -5.79 14.30 28.63
CA GLY A 25 -6.73 14.42 27.52
C GLY A 25 -6.06 14.28 26.14
N ILE A 26 -4.93 14.96 25.93
CA ILE A 26 -4.13 14.84 24.69
C ILE A 26 -3.59 13.42 24.53
N GLY A 27 -3.09 12.79 25.61
CA GLY A 27 -2.60 11.40 25.57
C GLY A 27 -3.69 10.36 25.27
N THR A 28 -4.92 10.61 25.70
CA THR A 28 -6.07 9.77 25.29
C THR A 28 -6.52 10.06 23.86
N TYR A 29 -6.48 11.31 23.42
CA TYR A 29 -6.88 11.71 22.07
C TYR A 29 -5.93 11.13 21.01
N THR A 30 -4.62 11.11 21.27
CA THR A 30 -3.62 10.52 20.36
C THR A 30 -3.66 8.99 20.33
N ARG A 31 -4.19 8.33 21.37
CA ARG A 31 -4.39 6.87 21.36
C ARG A 31 -5.71 6.44 20.72
N VAL A 32 -6.76 7.25 20.84
CA VAL A 32 -8.07 6.99 20.21
C VAL A 32 -8.09 7.37 18.73
N LEU A 33 -7.23 8.31 18.31
CA LEU A 33 -7.10 8.78 16.93
C LEU A 33 -5.72 8.53 16.32
N GLY A 34 -4.91 7.65 16.92
CA GLY A 34 -3.78 7.08 16.21
C GLY A 34 -4.34 6.47 14.92
N PRO A 35 -3.74 6.72 13.74
CA PRO A 35 -4.29 6.20 12.50
C PRO A 35 -4.32 4.68 12.63
N GLU A 36 -5.51 4.11 12.84
CA GLU A 36 -5.72 2.72 12.47
C GLU A 36 -5.37 2.67 11.00
N ASP A 37 -4.31 1.90 10.68
CA ASP A 37 -3.93 1.66 9.30
C ASP A 37 -5.22 1.25 8.56
N PRO A 38 -5.62 1.94 7.48
CA PRO A 38 -6.85 1.60 6.77
C PRO A 38 -6.80 0.10 6.42
N PRO A 39 -7.91 -0.64 6.56
CA PRO A 39 -7.92 -2.07 6.33
C PRO A 39 -7.40 -2.38 4.92
N LYS A 40 -6.38 -3.23 4.84
CA LYS A 40 -5.70 -3.65 3.61
C LYS A 40 -6.09 -5.07 3.23
N PRO A 41 -6.06 -5.41 1.94
CA PRO A 41 -6.32 -6.77 1.51
C PRO A 41 -5.23 -7.72 2.01
N SER A 42 -5.66 -8.84 2.58
CA SER A 42 -4.81 -10.00 2.83
C SER A 42 -4.55 -10.78 1.54
N ARG A 43 -3.63 -11.75 1.59
CA ARG A 43 -3.43 -12.71 0.49
C ARG A 43 -4.75 -13.34 0.01
N ALA A 44 -5.64 -13.70 0.94
CA ALA A 44 -6.92 -14.32 0.60
C ALA A 44 -7.84 -13.33 -0.12
N ASP A 45 -7.85 -12.07 0.30
CA ASP A 45 -8.61 -11.02 -0.34
C ASP A 45 -8.11 -10.74 -1.75
N LEU A 46 -6.84 -11.02 -2.08
CA LEU A 46 -6.27 -10.85 -3.42
C LEU A 46 -6.62 -11.96 -4.43
N VAL A 47 -7.25 -13.07 -4.01
CA VAL A 47 -7.66 -14.14 -4.92
C VAL A 47 -8.82 -13.68 -5.80
N GLY A 48 -8.62 -13.64 -7.11
CA GLY A 48 -9.62 -13.15 -8.07
C GLY A 48 -9.05 -12.86 -9.45
N SER A 49 -9.91 -12.38 -10.35
CA SER A 49 -9.53 -11.92 -11.69
C SER A 49 -9.46 -10.40 -11.71
N TYR A 50 -8.45 -9.85 -12.40
CA TYR A 50 -8.22 -8.42 -12.50
C TYR A 50 -7.91 -8.02 -13.94
N GLU A 51 -8.22 -6.76 -14.28
CA GLU A 51 -7.93 -6.17 -15.58
C GLU A 51 -7.41 -4.73 -15.45
N ASP A 52 -6.54 -4.30 -16.36
CA ASP A 52 -6.04 -2.92 -16.45
C ASP A 52 -6.85 -2.01 -17.40
N GLY A 53 -7.87 -2.56 -18.06
CA GLY A 53 -8.67 -1.87 -19.08
C GLY A 53 -7.94 -1.58 -20.41
N GLN A 54 -6.69 -2.03 -20.56
CA GLN A 54 -5.84 -1.91 -21.76
C GLN A 54 -5.51 -3.26 -22.40
N GLY A 55 -6.09 -4.34 -21.87
CA GLY A 55 -5.93 -5.71 -22.38
C GLY A 55 -4.99 -6.58 -21.54
N GLY A 56 -4.44 -6.04 -20.45
CA GLY A 56 -3.73 -6.78 -19.43
C GLY A 56 -4.71 -7.42 -18.44
N GLU A 57 -4.58 -8.73 -18.25
CA GLU A 57 -5.42 -9.53 -17.36
C GLU A 57 -4.54 -10.38 -16.43
N VAL A 58 -4.97 -10.54 -15.18
CA VAL A 58 -4.39 -11.50 -14.26
C VAL A 58 -5.45 -12.22 -13.45
N THR A 59 -5.28 -13.52 -13.23
CA THR A 59 -6.11 -14.28 -12.29
C THR A 59 -5.24 -14.89 -11.22
N LEU A 60 -5.40 -14.48 -9.97
CA LEU A 60 -4.68 -15.04 -8.82
C LEU A 60 -5.54 -16.12 -8.17
N ARG A 61 -5.02 -17.34 -8.02
CA ARG A 61 -5.73 -18.47 -7.38
C ARG A 61 -5.20 -18.73 -5.98
N ALA A 62 -6.07 -19.26 -5.12
CA ALA A 62 -5.75 -19.49 -3.70
C ALA A 62 -4.59 -20.47 -3.46
N ASP A 63 -4.34 -21.38 -4.40
CA ASP A 63 -3.25 -22.36 -4.35
C ASP A 63 -1.87 -21.77 -4.67
N GLY A 64 -1.78 -20.48 -5.00
CA GLY A 64 -0.53 -19.83 -5.41
C GLY A 64 -0.25 -19.92 -6.90
N THR A 65 -1.14 -20.51 -7.71
CA THR A 65 -1.07 -20.39 -9.16
C THR A 65 -1.72 -19.09 -9.62
N ALA A 66 -1.22 -18.55 -10.73
CA ALA A 66 -1.81 -17.40 -11.39
C ALA A 66 -1.86 -17.63 -12.91
N GLU A 67 -2.71 -16.88 -13.58
CA GLU A 67 -2.75 -16.81 -15.04
C GLU A 67 -2.55 -15.35 -15.42
N VAL A 68 -1.55 -15.09 -16.25
CA VAL A 68 -1.21 -13.75 -16.73
C VAL A 68 -1.62 -13.69 -18.20
N ARG A 69 -1.96 -12.51 -18.72
CA ARG A 69 -2.08 -12.29 -20.16
C ARG A 69 -1.99 -10.82 -20.49
N GLY A 70 -1.24 -10.48 -21.53
CA GLY A 70 -1.26 -9.14 -22.11
C GLY A 70 -0.69 -8.04 -21.20
N ILE A 71 -0.07 -8.40 -20.08
CA ILE A 71 0.50 -7.42 -19.17
C ILE A 71 1.69 -6.73 -19.83
N GLU A 72 1.63 -5.41 -19.88
CA GLU A 72 2.69 -4.59 -20.46
C GLU A 72 3.94 -4.54 -19.57
N TYR A 73 5.12 -4.57 -20.18
CA TYR A 73 6.39 -4.36 -19.49
C TYR A 73 7.37 -3.66 -20.42
N ALA A 74 8.31 -2.88 -19.87
CA ALA A 74 9.43 -2.37 -20.65
C ALA A 74 10.43 -3.51 -20.90
N ALA A 75 10.91 -3.63 -22.13
CA ALA A 75 12.03 -4.47 -22.50
C ALA A 75 13.12 -3.59 -23.09
N GLU A 76 14.37 -3.80 -22.67
CA GLU A 76 15.51 -3.13 -23.27
C GLU A 76 15.85 -3.83 -24.60
N GLU A 77 15.79 -3.11 -25.72
CA GLU A 77 16.20 -3.64 -27.03
C GLU A 77 17.62 -3.22 -27.39
N GLU A 78 18.00 -2.00 -27.00
CA GLU A 78 19.36 -1.48 -27.11
C GLU A 78 19.72 -0.70 -25.84
N PRO A 79 21.02 -0.54 -25.51
CA PRO A 79 21.44 0.20 -24.32
C PRO A 79 20.80 1.59 -24.24
N GLY A 80 19.94 1.80 -23.23
CA GLY A 80 19.24 3.06 -23.02
C GLY A 80 17.98 3.27 -23.90
N PHE A 81 17.56 2.26 -24.66
CA PHE A 81 16.33 2.26 -25.43
C PHE A 81 15.41 1.11 -25.00
N ALA A 82 14.38 1.45 -24.23
CA ALA A 82 13.35 0.52 -23.79
C ALA A 82 12.07 0.68 -24.61
N VAL A 83 11.49 -0.45 -25.02
CA VAL A 83 10.19 -0.52 -25.72
C VAL A 83 9.17 -1.25 -24.86
N LEU A 84 7.89 -0.94 -25.06
CA LEU A 84 6.82 -1.69 -24.40
C LEU A 84 6.56 -3.01 -25.15
N LYS A 85 6.56 -4.11 -24.41
CA LYS A 85 6.15 -5.44 -24.86
C LYS A 85 4.98 -5.93 -24.00
N ARG A 86 4.29 -6.96 -24.48
CA ARG A 86 3.20 -7.62 -23.75
C ARG A 86 3.61 -9.03 -23.39
N CYS A 87 3.35 -9.38 -22.15
CA CYS A 87 3.64 -10.69 -21.61
C CYS A 87 2.56 -11.68 -22.07
N GLU A 88 2.97 -12.71 -22.80
CA GLU A 88 2.08 -13.78 -23.30
C GLU A 88 2.13 -15.05 -22.43
N ASP A 89 2.80 -14.99 -21.28
CA ASP A 89 2.84 -16.10 -20.32
C ASP A 89 1.44 -16.51 -19.89
N GLY A 90 1.18 -17.81 -19.81
CA GLY A 90 -0.08 -18.36 -19.31
C GLY A 90 -0.04 -18.62 -17.80
N ALA A 91 -0.12 -19.90 -17.42
CA ALA A 91 -0.06 -20.30 -16.02
C ALA A 91 1.33 -20.02 -15.42
N VAL A 92 1.37 -19.18 -14.37
CA VAL A 92 2.55 -18.84 -13.57
C VAL A 92 2.27 -19.11 -12.09
N HIS A 93 3.22 -18.82 -11.20
CA HIS A 93 2.98 -18.83 -9.75
C HIS A 93 3.09 -17.42 -9.19
N TRP A 94 2.38 -17.18 -8.09
CA TRP A 94 2.41 -15.92 -7.38
C TRP A 94 2.63 -16.11 -5.88
N ALA A 95 3.23 -15.10 -5.26
CA ALA A 95 3.35 -15.03 -3.81
C ALA A 95 2.96 -13.64 -3.31
N PHE A 96 2.56 -13.59 -2.04
CA PHE A 96 2.23 -12.35 -1.33
C PHE A 96 3.22 -12.14 -0.20
N THR A 97 3.78 -10.94 -0.14
CA THR A 97 4.71 -10.53 0.90
C THR A 97 4.17 -9.29 1.59
N GLU A 98 3.86 -9.44 2.88
CA GLU A 98 3.61 -8.29 3.75
C GLU A 98 4.95 -7.62 4.06
N THR A 99 5.08 -6.32 3.77
CA THR A 99 6.32 -5.59 4.07
C THR A 99 6.21 -4.81 5.38
N ARG A 100 7.36 -4.48 5.99
CA ARG A 100 7.42 -3.51 7.09
C ARG A 100 8.47 -2.44 6.78
N PRO A 101 8.14 -1.14 6.95
CA PRO A 101 6.86 -0.66 7.45
C PRO A 101 5.74 -0.85 6.40
N ARG A 102 4.49 -1.03 6.85
CA ARG A 102 3.38 -1.77 6.19
C ARG A 102 2.80 -1.15 4.91
N TRP A 103 3.51 -0.25 4.24
CA TRP A 103 2.97 0.60 3.17
C TRP A 103 3.07 -0.04 1.77
N HIS A 104 3.80 -1.14 1.62
CA HIS A 104 4.09 -1.76 0.32
C HIS A 104 3.89 -3.26 0.37
N ASP A 105 2.67 -3.73 0.64
CA ASP A 105 2.41 -5.16 0.48
C ASP A 105 2.58 -5.52 -0.99
N GLN A 106 3.26 -6.63 -1.28
CA GLN A 106 3.73 -6.96 -2.63
C GLN A 106 3.18 -8.30 -3.11
N VAL A 107 2.79 -8.33 -4.38
CA VAL A 107 2.55 -9.53 -5.15
C VAL A 107 3.73 -9.75 -6.08
N SER A 108 4.36 -10.92 -5.99
CA SER A 108 5.40 -11.34 -6.93
C SER A 108 4.84 -12.37 -7.90
N LEU A 109 5.24 -12.28 -9.17
CA LEU A 109 4.88 -13.24 -10.22
C LEU A 109 6.13 -13.92 -10.79
N SER A 110 6.05 -15.23 -10.97
CA SER A 110 7.11 -16.04 -11.58
C SER A 110 6.88 -16.19 -13.08
N THR A 111 7.07 -15.10 -13.80
CA THR A 111 6.93 -15.02 -15.25
C THR A 111 8.29 -15.14 -15.94
N THR A 112 8.27 -15.64 -17.19
CA THR A 112 9.41 -15.71 -18.11
C THR A 112 9.56 -14.47 -18.99
N CYS A 113 8.62 -13.52 -18.90
CA CYS A 113 8.67 -12.27 -19.64
C CYS A 113 9.87 -11.44 -19.18
N GLU A 114 10.81 -11.22 -20.11
CA GLU A 114 12.11 -10.61 -19.87
C GLU A 114 12.00 -9.10 -19.61
N SER A 115 11.77 -8.74 -18.35
CA SER A 115 11.72 -7.36 -17.87
C SER A 115 13.06 -6.99 -17.20
N PRO A 116 13.54 -5.75 -17.34
CA PRO A 116 14.72 -5.26 -16.62
C PRO A 116 14.48 -5.16 -15.11
N THR A 117 13.21 -5.20 -14.68
CA THR A 117 12.83 -5.19 -13.27
C THR A 117 12.07 -6.45 -12.88
N PRO A 118 12.20 -6.89 -11.61
CA PRO A 118 11.38 -7.99 -11.10
C PRO A 118 9.89 -7.66 -11.20
N TRP A 119 9.07 -8.68 -11.46
CA TRP A 119 7.61 -8.59 -11.48
C TRP A 119 7.06 -8.52 -10.05
N LEU A 120 7.32 -7.39 -9.39
CA LEU A 120 6.89 -7.04 -8.04
C LEU A 120 5.86 -5.92 -8.15
N TRP A 121 4.61 -6.26 -7.82
CA TRP A 121 3.47 -5.38 -7.91
C TRP A 121 3.01 -4.98 -6.51
N ASP A 122 2.55 -3.75 -6.34
CA ASP A 122 1.97 -3.32 -5.07
C ASP A 122 0.53 -3.85 -4.96
N ALA A 123 0.20 -4.43 -3.82
CA ALA A 123 -1.16 -4.74 -3.42
C ALA A 123 -1.76 -3.54 -2.66
N GLY A 124 -2.87 -3.02 -3.18
CA GLY A 124 -3.51 -1.82 -2.66
C GLY A 124 -5.03 -1.96 -2.53
N GLY A 125 -5.70 -0.83 -2.32
CA GLY A 125 -7.14 -0.79 -2.12
C GLY A 125 -7.56 -1.29 -0.74
N SER A 126 -8.73 -1.91 -0.68
CA SER A 126 -9.33 -2.46 0.55
C SER A 126 -9.66 -3.94 0.37
N PRO A 127 -9.94 -4.69 1.45
CA PRO A 127 -10.41 -6.08 1.33
C PRO A 127 -11.63 -6.26 0.41
N ALA A 128 -12.54 -5.27 0.40
CA ALA A 128 -13.76 -5.33 -0.43
C ALA A 128 -13.52 -4.93 -1.89
N ALA A 129 -12.46 -4.16 -2.15
CA ALA A 129 -12.08 -3.67 -3.47
C ALA A 129 -10.55 -3.66 -3.56
N PRO A 130 -9.92 -4.84 -3.70
CA PRO A 130 -8.48 -4.94 -3.80
C PRO A 130 -8.01 -4.49 -5.18
N GLU A 131 -6.82 -3.90 -5.22
CA GLU A 131 -6.18 -3.44 -6.44
C GLU A 131 -4.76 -4.01 -6.54
N LEU A 132 -4.29 -4.24 -7.77
CA LEU A 132 -2.91 -4.58 -8.05
C LEU A 132 -2.29 -3.46 -8.87
N VAL A 133 -1.10 -3.00 -8.51
CA VAL A 133 -0.44 -1.88 -9.17
C VAL A 133 0.92 -2.35 -9.66
N TYR A 134 1.18 -2.19 -10.95
CA TYR A 134 2.49 -2.48 -11.52
C TYR A 134 3.01 -1.29 -12.31
N TRP A 135 4.32 -1.29 -12.51
CA TRP A 135 5.02 -0.26 -13.24
C TRP A 135 5.60 -0.85 -14.52
N THR A 136 5.29 -0.23 -15.66
CA THR A 136 5.90 -0.59 -16.94
C THR A 136 7.32 -0.04 -17.06
N PHE A 137 7.71 0.93 -16.23
CA PHE A 137 9.02 1.59 -16.23
C PHE A 137 9.43 2.21 -17.57
N THR A 138 8.47 2.71 -18.34
CA THR A 138 8.74 3.44 -19.59
C THR A 138 9.51 4.76 -19.31
N PRO A 139 10.76 4.91 -19.78
CA PRO A 139 11.54 6.12 -19.53
C PRO A 139 10.87 7.36 -20.13
N GLY A 140 10.76 8.44 -19.35
CA GLY A 140 10.22 9.72 -19.82
C GLY A 140 8.70 9.76 -20.04
N HIS A 141 7.96 8.70 -19.72
CA HIS A 141 6.49 8.68 -19.83
C HIS A 141 5.82 8.86 -18.45
N PRO A 142 4.89 9.82 -18.30
CA PRO A 142 4.20 10.04 -17.02
C PRO A 142 3.31 8.84 -16.63
N ASP A 143 2.75 8.13 -17.62
CA ASP A 143 1.86 6.99 -17.41
C ASP A 143 2.60 5.65 -17.44
N SER A 144 3.61 5.49 -16.59
CA SER A 144 4.31 4.22 -16.40
C SER A 144 3.66 3.33 -15.33
N ARG A 145 2.58 3.80 -14.69
CA ARG A 145 1.82 3.08 -13.68
C ARG A 145 0.56 2.49 -14.29
N ARG A 146 0.30 1.22 -14.02
CA ARG A 146 -0.91 0.50 -14.39
C ARG A 146 -1.59 -0.01 -13.13
N VAL A 147 -2.92 0.00 -13.13
CA VAL A 147 -3.73 -0.46 -12.00
C VAL A 147 -4.67 -1.52 -12.54
N LEU A 148 -4.57 -2.75 -12.02
CA LEU A 148 -5.56 -3.77 -12.26
C LEU A 148 -6.66 -3.73 -11.20
N ILE A 149 -7.89 -3.63 -11.67
CA ILE A 149 -9.09 -3.64 -10.85
C ILE A 149 -9.75 -5.02 -10.94
N ARG A 150 -10.27 -5.50 -9.80
CA ARG A 150 -10.98 -6.76 -9.73
C ARG A 150 -12.26 -6.73 -10.59
N ARG A 151 -12.46 -7.77 -11.41
CA ARG A 151 -13.72 -8.04 -12.13
C ARG A 151 -14.73 -8.78 -11.26
#